data_AF-A0A378N6B6-F1
#
_entry.id   AF-A0A378N6B6-F1
#
_cell.length_a   1.000
_cell.length_b   1.000
_cell.length_c   1.000
_cell.angle_alpha   90.00
_cell.angle_beta   90.00
_cell.angle_gamma   90.00
#
_symmetry.space_group_name_H-M   'P 1'
#
loop_
_entity.id
_entity.type
_entity.pdbx_description
1 polymer ?
#
loop_
_entity_poly.entity_id
_entity_poly.type
_entity_poly.pdbx_seq_one_letter_code
_entity_poly.pdbx_strand_id
1 'polypeptide(L)'
;MQQLEPQTFASWAEPIDMLYACHSKVKSFCKQLQILPDYLEKNGVNQAVKNDVQQILNYFNISALYITKMKKMISSLSLLRCNHKLKQR
;
A
#
# COMPACT_ATOMS: atom_id res chain seq x y z
N MET A 1 25.42 20.41 5.71
CA MET A 1 24.37 19.53 6.26
C MET A 1 23.10 19.78 5.48
N GLN A 2 22.63 18.83 4.67
CA GLN A 2 21.33 18.97 3.99
C GLN A 2 20.24 18.74 5.05
N GLN A 3 19.49 19.80 5.38
CA GLN A 3 18.26 19.69 6.16
C GLN A 3 17.29 18.79 5.38
N LEU A 4 17.07 17.58 5.87
CA LEU A 4 15.99 16.72 5.41
C LEU A 4 14.70 17.39 5.89
N GLU A 5 13.93 17.97 4.97
CA GLU A 5 12.58 18.44 5.27
C GLU A 5 11.77 17.28 5.89
N PRO A 6 10.86 17.57 6.85
CA PRO A 6 10.05 16.54 7.47
C PRO A 6 9.29 15.77 6.39
N GLN A 7 9.65 14.50 6.20
CA GLN A 7 8.94 13.61 5.31
C GLN A 7 7.53 13.43 5.89
N THR A 8 6.54 14.10 5.30
CA THR A 8 5.15 13.94 5.67
C THR A 8 4.69 12.55 5.24
N PHE A 9 4.72 11.61 6.16
CA PHE A 9 4.13 10.30 5.96
C PHE A 9 2.61 10.42 6.08
N ALA A 10 1.89 9.73 5.19
CA ALA A 10 0.45 9.63 5.30
C ALA A 10 0.10 9.09 6.70
N SER A 11 -0.79 9.80 7.39
CA SER A 11 -1.19 9.49 8.76
C SER A 11 -2.55 8.79 8.75
N TRP A 12 -2.79 7.95 9.76
CA TRP A 12 -4.12 7.39 9.99
C TRP A 12 -5.18 8.44 10.34
N ALA A 13 -4.78 9.68 10.68
CA ALA A 13 -5.68 10.82 10.81
C ALA A 13 -6.30 11.25 9.47
N GLU A 14 -5.60 11.02 8.36
CA GLU A 14 -6.03 11.34 7.00
C GLU A 14 -6.20 10.03 6.19
N PRO A 15 -7.32 9.31 6.36
CA PRO A 15 -7.46 7.94 5.88
C PRO A 15 -7.45 7.82 4.35
N ILE A 16 -7.85 8.86 3.62
CA ILE A 16 -7.82 8.89 2.15
C ILE A 16 -6.37 8.95 1.65
N ASP A 17 -5.55 9.81 2.23
CA ASP A 17 -4.14 9.92 1.86
C ASP A 17 -3.37 8.64 2.22
N MET A 18 -3.70 8.02 3.36
CA MET A 18 -3.14 6.72 3.74
C MET A 18 -3.48 5.64 2.71
N LEU A 19 -4.73 5.61 2.19
CA LEU A 19 -5.10 4.68 1.12
C LEU A 19 -4.30 4.90 -0.16
N TYR A 20 -4.10 6.15 -0.57
CA TYR A 20 -3.30 6.47 -1.75
C TYR A 20 -1.83 6.11 -1.56
N ALA A 21 -1.28 6.32 -0.36
CA ALA A 21 0.09 5.92 -0.01
C ALA A 21 0.24 4.40 -0.07
N CYS A 22 -0.70 3.63 0.50
CA CYS A 22 -0.72 2.18 0.40
C CYS A 22 -0.81 1.72 -1.06
N HIS A 23 -1.70 2.30 -1.86
CA HIS A 23 -1.87 1.93 -3.27
C HIS A 23 -0.60 2.23 -4.09
N SER A 24 0.04 3.37 -3.86
CA SER A 24 1.30 3.75 -4.51
C SER A 24 2.41 2.76 -4.19
N LYS A 25 2.49 2.29 -2.93
CA LYS A 25 3.47 1.27 -2.52
C LYS A 25 3.20 -0.09 -3.18
N VAL A 26 1.94 -0.54 -3.24
CA VAL A 26 1.54 -1.75 -3.98
C VAL A 26 1.97 -1.65 -5.44
N LYS A 27 1.70 -0.51 -6.11
CA LYS A 27 2.09 -0.28 -7.51
C LYS A 27 3.61 -0.38 -7.71
N SER A 28 4.40 0.14 -6.77
CA SER A 28 5.87 0.02 -6.81
C SER A 28 6.32 -1.44 -6.75
N PHE A 29 5.74 -2.24 -5.85
CA PHE A 29 6.07 -3.66 -5.75
C PHE A 29 5.66 -4.45 -6.99
N CYS A 30 4.50 -4.16 -7.59
CA CYS A 30 4.11 -4.78 -8.85
C CYS A 30 5.12 -4.50 -9.96
N LYS A 31 5.66 -3.29 -10.06
CA LYS A 31 6.72 -2.97 -11.03
C LYS A 31 8.02 -3.73 -10.75
N GLN A 32 8.42 -3.84 -9.48
CA GLN A 32 9.61 -4.63 -9.10
C GLN A 32 9.43 -6.11 -9.49
N LEU A 33 8.26 -6.69 -9.25
CA LEU A 33 7.96 -8.07 -9.63
C LEU A 33 7.92 -8.27 -11.15
N GLN A 34 7.50 -7.26 -11.92
CA GLN A 34 7.51 -7.32 -13.39
C GLN A 34 8.92 -7.41 -13.98
N ILE A 35 9.89 -6.70 -13.39
CA ILE A 35 11.27 -6.69 -13.88
C ILE A 35 12.14 -7.79 -13.27
N LEU A 36 11.64 -8.48 -12.24
CA LEU A 36 12.40 -9.46 -11.47
C LEU A 36 12.92 -10.64 -12.32
N PRO A 37 12.15 -11.22 -13.27
CA PRO A 37 12.65 -12.32 -14.12
C PRO A 37 13.90 -11.91 -14.92
N ASP A 38 13.82 -10.83 -15.69
CA ASP A 38 14.93 -10.31 -16.48
C ASP A 38 16.15 -9.96 -15.62
N TYR A 39 15.90 -9.44 -14.41
CA TYR A 39 16.97 -9.11 -13.47
C TYR A 39 17.67 -10.35 -12.93
N LEU A 40 16.91 -11.41 -12.61
CA LEU A 40 17.42 -12.70 -12.15
C LEU A 40 18.25 -13.40 -13.22
N GLU A 41 17.83 -13.35 -14.48
CA GLU A 41 18.60 -13.92 -15.58
C GLU A 41 19.97 -13.25 -15.74
N LYS A 42 20.05 -11.93 -15.55
CA LYS A 42 21.28 -11.15 -15.71
C LYS A 42 22.21 -11.21 -14.49
N ASN A 43 21.65 -11.24 -13.29
CA ASN A 43 22.41 -11.03 -12.05
C ASN A 43 22.39 -12.23 -11.10
N GLY A 44 21.59 -13.25 -11.39
CA GLY A 44 21.32 -14.36 -10.48
C GLY A 44 20.63 -13.93 -9.19
N VAL A 45 20.53 -14.87 -8.25
CA VAL A 45 19.95 -14.62 -6.92
C VAL A 45 21.03 -14.04 -6.01
N ASN A 46 21.07 -12.72 -5.88
CA ASN A 46 21.99 -12.02 -4.97
C ASN A 46 21.27 -11.50 -3.72
N GLN A 47 22.04 -10.91 -2.80
CA GLN A 47 21.48 -10.42 -1.53
C GLN A 47 20.46 -9.29 -1.71
N ALA A 48 20.64 -8.43 -2.73
CA ALA A 48 19.67 -7.36 -3.02
C ALA A 48 18.30 -7.94 -3.39
N VAL A 49 18.28 -8.95 -4.27
CA VAL A 49 17.04 -9.65 -4.62
C VAL A 49 16.37 -10.28 -3.40
N LYS A 50 17.16 -10.94 -2.53
CA LYS A 50 16.62 -11.54 -1.29
C LYS A 50 15.98 -10.48 -0.39
N ASN A 51 16.63 -9.33 -0.24
CA ASN A 51 16.12 -8.23 0.57
C ASN A 51 14.84 -7.63 -0.02
N ASP A 52 14.77 -7.43 -1.34
CA ASP A 52 13.61 -6.88 -2.01
C ASP A 52 12.41 -7.82 -1.93
N VAL A 53 12.62 -9.12 -2.17
CA VAL A 53 11.57 -10.14 -2.04
C VAL A 53 11.09 -10.22 -0.59
N GLN A 54 11.97 -10.14 0.41
CA GLN A 54 11.57 -10.09 1.82
C GLN A 54 10.73 -8.85 2.14
N GLN A 55 11.08 -7.67 1.62
CA GLN A 55 10.28 -6.47 1.81
C GLN A 55 8.90 -6.58 1.15
N ILE A 56 8.82 -7.15 -0.04
CA ILE A 56 7.55 -7.44 -0.73
C ILE A 56 6.69 -8.35 0.13
N LEU A 57 7.23 -9.48 0.58
CA LEU A 57 6.52 -10.45 1.41
C LEU A 57 6.02 -9.82 2.72
N ASN A 58 6.88 -9.10 3.44
CA ASN A 58 6.51 -8.43 4.68
C ASN A 58 5.40 -7.41 4.45
N TYR A 59 5.51 -6.61 3.39
CA TYR A 59 4.48 -5.63 3.07
C TYR A 59 3.14 -6.29 2.77
N PHE A 60 3.09 -7.34 1.95
CA PHE A 60 1.82 -8.01 1.65
C PHE A 60 1.27 -8.79 2.84
N ASN A 61 2.10 -9.44 3.65
CA ASN A 61 1.65 -10.18 4.84
C ASN A 61 1.03 -9.25 5.90
N ILE A 62 1.65 -8.10 6.15
CA ILE A 62 1.19 -7.15 7.16
C ILE A 62 0.07 -6.27 6.58
N SER A 63 0.29 -5.68 5.40
CA SER A 63 -0.63 -4.70 4.81
C SER A 63 -1.89 -5.34 4.23
N ALA A 64 -1.88 -6.61 3.82
CA ALA A 64 -3.12 -7.27 3.39
C ALA A 64 -4.16 -7.30 4.51
N LEU A 65 -3.73 -7.42 5.77
CA LEU A 65 -4.62 -7.34 6.93
C LEU A 65 -5.28 -5.96 7.04
N TYR A 66 -4.50 -4.89 6.86
CA TYR A 66 -4.96 -3.51 7.01
C TYR A 66 -5.75 -2.99 5.80
N ILE A 67 -5.29 -3.26 4.58
CA ILE A 67 -5.98 -2.87 3.33
C ILE A 67 -7.35 -3.54 3.24
N THR A 68 -7.45 -4.82 3.62
CA THR A 68 -8.75 -5.52 3.66
C THR A 68 -9.68 -4.92 4.70
N LYS A 69 -9.15 -4.53 5.87
CA LYS A 69 -9.93 -3.87 6.93
C LYS A 69 -10.39 -2.47 6.55
N MET A 70 -9.54 -1.69 5.85
CA MET A 70 -9.90 -0.37 5.30
C MET A 70 -10.94 -0.47 4.19
N LYS A 71 -10.79 -1.39 3.21
CA LYS A 71 -11.82 -1.60 2.17
C LYS A 71 -13.19 -1.93 2.79
N LYS A 72 -13.21 -2.75 3.84
CA LYS A 72 -14.44 -3.03 4.62
C LYS A 72 -14.99 -1.78 5.31
N MET A 73 -14.15 -0.98 5.98
CA MET A 73 -14.60 0.28 6.61
C MET A 73 -15.19 1.28 5.60
N ILE A 74 -14.54 1.48 4.44
CA ILE A 74 -15.05 2.36 3.39
C ILE A 74 -16.39 1.85 2.87
N SER A 75 -16.51 0.54 2.61
CA SER A 75 -17.75 -0.08 2.15
C SER A 75 -18.89 0.14 3.16
N SER A 76 -18.61 0.01 4.46
CA SER A 76 -19.56 0.29 5.54
C SER A 76 -19.94 1.78 5.63
N LEU A 77 -19.01 2.70 5.40
CA LEU A 77 -19.27 4.14 5.35
C LEU A 77 -20.15 4.54 4.16
N SER A 78 -19.95 3.94 2.98
CA SER A 78 -20.83 4.14 1.83
C SER A 78 -22.25 3.60 2.07
N LEU A 79 -22.39 2.46 2.77
CA LEU A 79 -23.68 1.93 3.22
C LEU A 79 -24.38 2.86 4.21
N LEU A 80 -23.63 3.45 5.16
CA LEU A 80 -24.18 4.40 6.14
C LEU A 80 -24.66 5.70 5.46
N ARG A 81 -23.88 6.22 4.49
CA ARG A 81 -24.22 7.41 3.71
C ARG A 81 -25.45 7.18 2.82
N CYS A 82 -25.63 5.98 2.26
CA CYS A 82 -26.83 5.61 1.50
C CYS A 82 -28.08 5.56 2.39
N ASN A 83 -27.97 4.95 3.58
CA ASN A 83 -29.08 4.89 4.54
C ASN A 83 -29.48 6.27 5.08
N HIS A 84 -28.51 7.16 5.33
CA HIS A 84 -28.82 8.53 5.79
C HIS A 84 -29.52 9.36 4.70
N LYS A 85 -29.22 9.12 3.42
CA LYS A 85 -29.89 9.77 2.28
C LYS A 85 -31.31 9.26 2.04
N LEU A 86 -31.59 7.99 2.38
CA LEU A 86 -32.92 7.38 2.31
C LEU A 86 -33.82 7.78 3.48
N LYS A 87 -33.25 8.07 4.66
CA LYS A 87 -34.01 8.48 5.86
C LYS A 87 -34.40 9.98 5.89
N GLN A 88 -33.88 10.78 4.95
CA GLN A 88 -34.22 12.19 4.78
C GLN A 88 -35.12 12.44 3.54
N ARG A 89 -35.78 11.40 3.04
CA ARG A 89 -36.80 11.47 1.98
C ARG A 89 -38.13 10.98 2.50
#